data_AF-A0A0B6VKB8-F1
#
_entry.id   AF-A0A0B6VKB8-F1
#
_cell.length_a   1.000
_cell.length_b   1.000
_cell.length_c   1.000
_cell.angle_alpha   90.00
_cell.angle_beta   90.00
_cell.angle_gamma   90.00
#
_symmetry.space_group_name_H-M   'P 1'
#
loop_
_entity.id
_entity.type
_entity.pdbx_description
1 polymer ?
#
loop_
_entity_poly.entity_id
_entity_poly.type
_entity_poly.pdbx_seq_one_letter_code
_entity_poly.pdbx_strand_id
1 'polypeptide(L)'
;VKIAVYYESLCPDSKKFITEQLAPVWRDFRGVVKVKLVPYGKSTHDKVDGKWQFICHHGPDECYGNKVQSCILKDRKLQDTEKMELVICLMGQAQPDKSLDT
;
A
#
# COMPACT_ATOMS: atom_id res chain seq x y z
N VAL A 1 -14.48 -5.18 -13.84
CA VAL A 1 -13.12 -5.78 -13.94
C VAL A 1 -12.49 -5.86 -12.56
N LYS A 2 -11.69 -6.88 -12.26
CA LYS A 2 -10.96 -7.02 -10.98
C LYS A 2 -9.46 -6.92 -11.24
N ILE A 3 -8.76 -6.10 -10.47
CA ILE A 3 -7.31 -5.89 -10.56
C ILE A 3 -6.72 -6.09 -9.17
N ALA A 4 -5.64 -6.86 -9.06
CA ALA A 4 -4.85 -6.94 -7.84
C ALA A 4 -3.48 -6.31 -8.09
N VAL A 5 -3.07 -5.40 -7.21
CA VAL A 5 -1.79 -4.70 -7.30
C VAL A 5 -0.96 -5.07 -6.09
N TYR A 6 0.18 -5.71 -6.35
CA TYR A 6 1.16 -6.08 -5.35
C TYR A 6 2.31 -5.08 -5.45
N TYR A 7 2.63 -4.41 -4.36
CA TYR A 7 3.54 -3.26 -4.38
C TYR A 7 4.29 -3.11 -3.06
N GLU A 8 5.29 -2.22 -3.03
CA GLU A 8 6.09 -1.90 -1.85
C GLU A 8 5.98 -0.41 -1.54
N SER A 9 5.89 -0.02 -0.27
CA SER A 9 5.64 1.37 0.11
C SER A 9 6.79 2.33 -0.22
N LEU A 10 8.04 1.85 -0.29
CA LEU A 10 9.21 2.66 -0.62
C LEU A 10 9.76 2.43 -2.03
N CYS A 11 9.21 1.49 -2.80
CA CYS A 11 9.62 1.26 -4.18
C CYS A 11 9.19 2.44 -5.08
N PRO A 12 10.13 3.13 -5.77
CA PRO A 12 9.80 4.26 -6.64
C PRO A 12 8.81 3.91 -7.76
N ASP A 13 8.97 2.74 -8.37
CA ASP A 13 8.09 2.28 -9.45
C ASP A 13 6.66 1.96 -8.94
N SER A 14 6.56 1.41 -7.73
CA SER A 14 5.26 1.18 -7.07
C SER A 14 4.53 2.50 -6.82
N LYS A 15 5.26 3.50 -6.30
CA LYS A 15 4.73 4.86 -6.10
C LYS A 15 4.24 5.45 -7.41
N LYS A 16 5.11 5.46 -8.43
CA LYS A 16 4.80 6.00 -9.76
C LYS A 16 3.58 5.32 -10.39
N PHE A 17 3.51 3.99 -10.36
CA PHE A 17 2.36 3.26 -10.88
C PHE A 17 1.07 3.63 -10.15
N ILE A 18 1.08 3.68 -8.81
CA ILE A 18 -0.11 3.99 -8.03
C ILE A 18 -0.59 5.42 -8.29
N THR A 19 0.31 6.40 -8.30
CA THR A 19 -0.04 7.81 -8.38
C THR A 19 -0.33 8.28 -9.80
N GLU A 20 0.43 7.82 -10.79
CA GLU A 20 0.36 8.34 -12.17
C GLU A 20 -0.50 7.48 -13.09
N GLN A 21 -0.67 6.19 -12.82
CA GLN A 21 -1.40 5.28 -13.71
C GLN A 21 -2.68 4.75 -13.08
N LEU A 22 -2.59 4.17 -11.88
CA LEU A 22 -3.74 3.54 -11.22
C LEU A 22 -4.74 4.57 -10.72
N ALA A 23 -4.28 5.63 -10.04
CA ALA A 23 -5.14 6.66 -9.44
C ALA A 23 -6.10 7.32 -10.46
N PRO A 24 -5.64 7.85 -11.61
CA PRO A 24 -6.56 8.46 -12.58
C PRO A 24 -7.58 7.46 -13.12
N VAL A 25 -7.13 6.27 -13.54
CA VAL A 25 -8.03 5.23 -14.08
C VAL A 25 -9.05 4.78 -13.03
N TRP A 26 -8.65 4.57 -11.79
CA TRP A 26 -9.58 4.17 -10.75
C TRP A 26 -10.62 5.27 -10.45
N ARG A 27 -10.23 6.55 -10.47
CA ARG A 27 -11.14 7.69 -10.27
C ARG A 27 -12.13 7.85 -11.41
N ASP A 28 -11.70 7.68 -12.66
CA ASP A 28 -12.56 7.81 -13.84
C ASP A 28 -13.56 6.65 -13.99
N PHE A 29 -13.16 5.44 -13.55
CA PHE A 29 -13.95 4.22 -13.70
C PHE A 29 -14.46 3.64 -12.37
N ARG A 30 -14.73 4.52 -11.39
CA ARG A 30 -15.30 4.13 -10.08
C ARG A 30 -16.55 3.27 -10.28
N GLY A 31 -16.60 2.13 -9.57
CA GLY A 31 -17.71 1.17 -9.63
C GLY A 31 -17.56 0.05 -10.66
N VAL A 32 -16.77 0.25 -11.73
CA VAL A 32 -16.52 -0.78 -12.77
C VAL A 32 -15.21 -1.52 -12.50
N VAL A 33 -14.18 -0.81 -12.06
CA VAL A 33 -12.87 -1.36 -11.71
C VAL A 33 -12.81 -1.61 -10.20
N LYS A 34 -12.69 -2.88 -9.81
CA LYS A 34 -12.51 -3.29 -8.41
C LYS A 34 -11.04 -3.59 -8.18
N VAL A 35 -10.36 -2.69 -7.46
CA VAL A 35 -8.93 -2.78 -7.16
C VAL A 35 -8.73 -3.41 -5.78
N LYS A 36 -7.84 -4.40 -5.71
CA LYS A 36 -7.30 -4.94 -4.46
C LYS A 36 -5.84 -4.54 -4.35
N LEU A 37 -5.53 -3.73 -3.34
CA LEU A 37 -4.17 -3.35 -3.00
C LEU A 37 -3.54 -4.36 -2.03
N VAL A 38 -2.29 -4.76 -2.28
CA VAL A 38 -1.53 -5.69 -1.44
C VAL A 38 -0.11 -5.14 -1.21
N PRO A 39 0.11 -4.33 -0.17
CA PRO A 39 1.43 -3.83 0.19
C PRO A 39 2.27 -4.95 0.82
N TYR A 40 3.16 -5.53 0.01
CA TYR A 40 4.05 -6.63 0.41
C TYR A 40 5.24 -6.71 -0.58
N GLY A 41 4.95 -6.81 -1.87
CA GLY A 41 5.95 -6.80 -2.95
C GLY A 41 7.06 -7.84 -2.74
N LYS A 42 8.32 -7.39 -2.76
CA LYS A 42 9.52 -8.23 -2.58
C LYS A 42 9.85 -8.56 -1.12
N SER A 43 8.94 -8.34 -0.19
CA SER A 43 9.16 -8.74 1.21
C SER A 43 9.28 -10.26 1.33
N THR A 44 10.08 -10.72 2.27
CA THR A 44 10.08 -12.11 2.77
C THR A 44 9.60 -12.13 4.22
N HIS A 45 9.23 -13.31 4.71
CA HIS A 45 8.81 -13.46 6.10
C HIS A 45 9.14 -14.84 6.64
N ASP A 46 9.43 -14.86 7.94
CA ASP A 46 9.71 -16.09 8.69
C ASP A 46 8.98 -16.05 10.03
N LYS A 47 8.77 -17.24 10.61
CA LYS A 47 8.17 -17.37 11.93
C LYS A 47 9.27 -17.61 12.96
N VAL A 48 9.53 -16.60 13.78
CA VAL A 48 10.55 -16.61 14.84
C VAL A 48 9.85 -16.47 16.18
N ASP A 49 10.09 -17.40 17.11
CA ASP A 49 9.44 -17.43 18.43
C ASP A 49 7.90 -17.31 18.37
N GLY A 50 7.31 -17.98 17.39
CA GLY A 50 5.86 -17.98 17.17
C GLY A 50 5.30 -16.70 16.52
N LYS A 51 6.13 -15.68 16.27
CA LYS A 51 5.72 -14.40 15.66
C LYS A 51 6.20 -14.31 14.22
N TRP A 52 5.39 -13.68 13.36
CA TRP A 52 5.80 -13.34 12.01
C TRP A 52 6.77 -12.16 12.05
N GLN A 53 7.94 -12.34 11.46
CA GLN A 53 8.90 -11.28 11.17
C GLN A 53 8.97 -11.08 9.66
N PHE A 54 9.07 -9.83 9.24
CA PHE A 54 9.10 -9.45 7.82
C PHE A 54 10.43 -8.77 7.51
N ILE A 55 11.02 -9.12 6.38
CA ILE A 55 12.22 -8.49 5.83
C ILE A 55 11.82 -7.87 4.50
N CYS A 56 12.00 -6.56 4.38
CA CYS A 56 11.60 -5.80 3.20
C CYS A 56 12.82 -5.37 2.39
N HIS A 57 12.61 -5.14 1.09
CA HIS A 57 13.69 -4.86 0.15
C HIS A 57 14.36 -3.51 0.43
N HIS A 58 13.58 -2.50 0.84
CA HIS A 58 14.09 -1.17 1.21
C HIS A 58 14.20 -0.97 2.73
N GLY A 59 14.40 -2.05 3.49
CA GLY A 59 14.67 -2.01 4.93
C GLY A 59 13.44 -1.87 5.83
N PRO A 60 13.62 -1.62 7.13
CA PRO A 60 12.55 -1.67 8.12
C PRO A 60 11.48 -0.58 7.94
N ASP A 61 11.86 0.60 7.42
CA ASP A 61 10.93 1.70 7.14
C ASP A 61 9.90 1.29 6.08
N GLU A 62 10.30 0.51 5.07
CA GLU A 62 9.36 -0.09 4.11
C GLU A 62 8.43 -1.11 4.77
N CYS A 63 8.95 -1.96 5.65
CA CYS A 63 8.11 -2.90 6.40
C CYS A 63 7.07 -2.17 7.26
N TYR A 64 7.46 -1.06 7.88
CA TYR A 64 6.53 -0.20 8.62
C TYR A 64 5.47 0.40 7.69
N GLY A 65 5.87 1.01 6.58
CA GLY A 65 4.95 1.56 5.57
C GLY A 65 3.99 0.52 4.99
N ASN A 66 4.47 -0.67 4.63
CA ASN A 66 3.65 -1.78 4.13
C ASN A 66 2.61 -2.21 5.19
N LYS A 67 3.01 -2.26 6.47
CA LYS A 67 2.12 -2.61 7.59
C LYS A 67 1.06 -1.53 7.84
N VAL A 68 1.44 -0.25 7.83
CA VAL A 68 0.51 0.88 7.97
C VAL A 68 -0.56 0.83 6.89
N GLN A 69 -0.16 0.68 5.62
CA GLN A 69 -1.11 0.60 4.51
C GLN A 69 -1.97 -0.67 4.59
N SER A 70 -1.43 -1.80 5.04
CA SER A 70 -2.22 -3.01 5.34
C SER A 70 -3.29 -2.77 6.40
N CYS A 71 -2.98 -2.02 7.46
CA CYS A 71 -3.94 -1.66 8.51
C CYS A 71 -5.07 -0.79 7.96
N ILE A 72 -4.75 0.25 7.17
CA ILE A 72 -5.74 1.11 6.50
C ILE A 72 -6.69 0.27 5.65
N LEU A 73 -6.14 -0.63 4.82
CA LEU A 73 -6.93 -1.50 3.93
C LEU A 73 -7.84 -2.46 4.71
N LYS A 74 -7.44 -2.86 5.92
CA LYS A 74 -8.19 -3.77 6.80
C LYS A 74 -9.22 -3.06 7.69
N ASP A 75 -9.09 -1.75 7.90
CA ASP A 75 -9.98 -1.00 8.78
C ASP A 75 -11.43 -1.09 8.27
N ARG A 76 -12.36 -1.44 9.16
CA ARG A 76 -13.78 -1.57 8.83
C ARG A 76 -14.54 -0.26 8.93
N LYS A 77 -13.94 0.76 9.56
CA LYS A 77 -14.53 2.09 9.71
C LYS A 77 -14.40 2.93 8.43
N LEU A 78 -13.40 2.63 7.61
CA LEU A 78 -13.14 3.31 6.35
C LEU A 78 -13.90 2.66 5.20
N GLN A 79 -14.49 3.47 4.34
CA GLN A 79 -15.02 3.06 3.06
C GLN A 79 -13.88 2.69 2.10
N ASP A 80 -14.15 1.84 1.11
CA ASP A 80 -13.15 1.42 0.12
C ASP A 80 -12.56 2.60 -0.65
N THR A 81 -13.36 3.65 -0.91
CA THR A 81 -12.91 4.90 -1.53
C THR A 81 -11.90 5.64 -0.63
N GLU A 82 -12.18 5.75 0.67
CA GLU A 82 -11.29 6.42 1.63
C GLU A 82 -9.97 5.66 1.76
N LYS A 83 -10.02 4.33 1.83
CA LYS A 83 -8.83 3.48 1.87
C LYS A 83 -7.95 3.70 0.63
N MET A 84 -8.57 3.71 -0.55
CA MET A 84 -7.85 3.90 -1.81
C MET A 84 -7.22 5.30 -1.87
N GLU A 85 -7.97 6.36 -1.54
CA GLU A 85 -7.45 7.73 -1.55
C GLU A 85 -6.34 7.94 -0.51
N LEU A 86 -6.44 7.32 0.68
CA LEU A 86 -5.36 7.33 1.67
C LEU A 86 -4.10 6.65 1.16
N VAL A 87 -4.20 5.48 0.53
CA VAL A 87 -3.03 4.83 -0.08
C VAL A 87 -2.43 5.69 -1.19
N ILE A 88 -3.26 6.26 -2.08
CA ILE A 88 -2.78 7.17 -3.13
C ILE A 88 -2.03 8.36 -2.51
N CYS A 89 -2.56 8.96 -1.45
CA CYS A 89 -1.92 10.06 -0.74
C CYS A 89 -0.55 9.65 -0.17
N LEU A 90 -0.49 8.54 0.58
CA LEU A 90 0.74 8.04 1.19
C LEU A 90 1.80 7.72 0.13
N MET A 91 1.41 7.04 -0.96
CA MET A 91 2.33 6.70 -2.06
C MET A 91 2.82 7.93 -2.83
N GLY A 92 2.12 9.07 -2.73
CA GLY A 92 2.55 10.36 -3.27
C GLY A 92 3.54 11.14 -2.41
N GLN A 93 3.75 10.75 -1.15
CA GLN A 93 4.66 11.46 -0.24
C GLN A 93 6.13 11.13 -0.52
N ALA A 94 7.05 12.03 -0.16
CA ALA A 94 8.49 11.76 -0.25
C ALA A 94 8.88 10.54 0.61
N GLN A 95 8.36 10.48 1.83
CA GLN A 95 8.57 9.39 2.80
C GLN A 95 7.21 8.81 3.27
N PRO A 96 6.65 7.86 2.51
CA PRO A 96 5.35 7.24 2.82
C PRO A 96 5.27 6.57 4.20
N ASP A 97 6.40 6.12 4.73
CA ASP A 97 6.56 5.51 6.04
C ASP A 97 6.37 6.49 7.20
N LYS A 98 6.78 7.76 7.03
CA LYS A 98 6.74 8.80 8.08
C LYS A 98 5.58 9.78 7.95
N SER A 99 4.75 9.60 6.94
CA SER A 99 3.70 10.57 6.57
C SER A 99 2.58 10.72 7.60
N LEU A 100 2.52 9.81 8.58
CA LEU A 100 1.54 9.83 9.67
C LEU A 100 2.18 10.13 11.04
N ASP A 101 3.50 10.32 11.09
CA ASP A 101 4.24 10.64 12.30
C ASP A 101 4.21 12.17 12.50
N THR A 102 3.07 12.69 12.95
CA THR A 102 2.91 14.10 13.35
C THR A 102 3.24 14.31 14.81
#